data_AF-A0A1M5QPH0-F1
#
_entry.id   AF-A0A1M5QPH0-F1
#
_cell.length_a   1.000
_cell.length_b   1.000
_cell.length_c   1.000
_cell.angle_alpha   90.00
_cell.angle_beta   90.00
_cell.angle_gamma   90.00
#
_symmetry.space_group_name_H-M   'P 1'
#
loop_
_entity.id
_entity.type
_entity.pdbx_description
1 polymer ?
#
loop_
_entity_poly.entity_id
_entity_poly.type
_entity_poly.pdbx_seq_one_letter_code
_entity_poly.pdbx_strand_id
1 'polypeptide(L)'
;MDWYSSVFELIDMRSFSNLWFWIGLAVVWSSASHWVLGVPYDMIGRARRHGGQAEDDFVDLLRINSRRLLYIADEAGLWVIGVGMFLLTTCVTLGFFYGVEIAQALFFLGFPMAIISLLSVRTARALFETEHTIDQIYKRLARHRLVVQAIGMVSIFITAMWGMYVNLSIGVLGG
;
A
#
# COMPACT_ATOMS: atom_id res chain seq x y z
N MET A 1 28.72 -1.22 24.33
CA MET A 1 27.70 -1.63 23.35
C MET A 1 27.34 -0.41 22.54
N ASP A 2 27.66 -0.44 21.26
CA ASP A 2 27.51 0.69 20.35
C ASP A 2 26.04 0.78 19.95
N TRP A 3 25.41 1.95 20.05
CA TRP A 3 23.97 2.09 19.78
C TRP A 3 23.59 1.60 18.37
N TYR A 4 24.53 1.68 17.42
CA TYR A 4 24.42 1.07 16.10
C TYR A 4 24.23 -0.45 16.18
N SER A 5 25.02 -1.15 16.98
CA SER A 5 24.87 -2.61 17.16
C SER A 5 23.52 -2.98 17.76
N SER A 6 22.98 -2.21 18.71
CA SER A 6 21.65 -2.44 19.27
C SER A 6 20.52 -2.14 18.28
N VAL A 7 20.68 -1.16 17.40
CA VAL A 7 19.72 -0.88 16.31
C VAL A 7 19.75 -1.99 15.26
N PHE A 8 20.93 -2.53 14.92
CA PHE A 8 21.04 -3.65 13.97
C PHE A 8 20.58 -4.99 14.57
N GLU A 9 20.77 -5.22 15.86
CA GLU A 9 20.24 -6.39 16.57
C GLU A 9 18.70 -6.28 16.73
N LEU A 10 18.18 -5.06 16.85
CA LEU A 10 16.76 -4.76 16.70
C LEU A 10 16.28 -4.80 15.25
N ILE A 11 17.14 -4.79 14.23
CA ILE A 11 16.82 -5.09 12.83
C ILE A 11 17.38 -6.49 12.52
N ASP A 12 17.10 -7.46 13.40
CA ASP A 12 17.46 -8.84 13.12
C ASP A 12 16.76 -9.30 11.83
N MET A 13 17.48 -10.04 10.98
CA MET A 13 17.04 -10.52 9.66
C MET A 13 15.78 -11.41 9.73
N ARG A 14 15.37 -11.79 10.95
CA ARG A 14 14.10 -12.44 11.29
C ARG A 14 12.93 -11.47 11.28
N SER A 15 12.59 -10.98 10.09
CA SER A 15 11.55 -9.96 9.87
C SER A 15 10.22 -10.28 10.58
N PHE A 16 9.74 -11.52 10.60
CA PHE A 16 8.44 -11.88 11.18
C PHE A 16 8.45 -12.06 12.69
N SER A 17 9.61 -12.33 13.29
CA SER A 17 9.80 -12.36 14.75
C SER A 17 10.03 -10.96 15.34
N ASN A 18 10.34 -9.99 14.49
CA ASN A 18 10.77 -8.67 14.88
C ASN A 18 9.60 -7.67 14.87
N LEU A 19 9.44 -6.91 15.97
CA LEU A 19 8.40 -5.89 16.10
C LEU A 19 8.50 -4.80 15.01
N TRP A 20 9.70 -4.51 14.52
CA TRP A 20 9.92 -3.47 13.52
C TRP A 20 9.18 -3.71 12.21
N PHE A 21 9.11 -4.96 11.75
CA PHE A 21 8.33 -5.31 10.56
C PHE A 21 6.85 -4.98 10.77
N TRP A 22 6.30 -5.34 11.93
CA TRP A 22 4.90 -5.10 12.27
C TRP A 22 4.56 -3.62 12.41
N ILE A 23 5.46 -2.83 13.00
CA ILE A 23 5.34 -1.37 13.03
C ILE A 23 5.34 -0.81 11.60
N GLY A 24 6.30 -1.22 10.77
CA GLY A 24 6.39 -0.80 9.37
C GLY A 24 5.13 -1.15 8.58
N LEU A 25 4.64 -2.38 8.73
CA LEU A 25 3.40 -2.87 8.13
C LEU A 25 2.20 -2.00 8.56
N ALA A 26 2.08 -1.71 9.86
CA ALA A 26 1.01 -0.86 10.38
C ALA A 26 1.07 0.58 9.82
N VAL A 27 2.26 1.17 9.75
CA VAL A 27 2.47 2.53 9.21
C VAL A 27 2.12 2.59 7.72
N VAL A 28 2.59 1.62 6.92
CA VAL A 28 2.30 1.54 5.49
C VAL A 28 0.80 1.41 5.25
N TRP A 29 0.14 0.49 5.97
CA TRP A 29 -1.30 0.28 5.83
C TRP A 29 -2.16 1.43 6.34
N SER A 30 -1.76 2.07 7.44
CA SER A 30 -2.41 3.26 7.96
C SER A 30 -2.36 4.39 6.93
N SER A 31 -1.19 4.61 6.34
CA SER A 31 -0.97 5.60 5.28
C SER A 31 -1.77 5.26 4.02
N ALA A 32 -1.67 4.04 3.50
CA ALA A 32 -2.42 3.61 2.31
C ALA A 32 -3.95 3.71 2.49
N SER A 33 -4.46 3.52 3.71
CA SER A 33 -5.90 3.62 4.02
C SER A 33 -6.38 5.05 4.25
N HIS A 34 -5.49 5.97 4.62
CA HIS A 34 -5.82 7.37 4.88
C HIS A 34 -5.89 8.19 3.58
N TRP A 35 -4.99 7.92 2.63
CA TRP A 35 -4.90 8.64 1.37
C TRP A 35 -5.70 7.96 0.25
N VAL A 36 -6.70 8.65 -0.29
CA VAL A 36 -7.56 8.16 -1.37
C VAL A 36 -7.28 8.99 -2.63
N LEU A 37 -6.63 8.41 -3.63
CA LEU A 37 -6.13 9.12 -4.82
C LEU A 37 -5.35 10.40 -4.48
N GLY A 38 -4.55 10.37 -3.42
CA GLY A 38 -3.75 11.52 -2.96
C GLY A 38 -4.52 12.56 -2.15
N VAL A 39 -5.80 12.34 -1.87
CA VAL A 39 -6.62 13.20 -1.01
C VAL A 39 -6.76 12.55 0.39
N PRO A 40 -6.54 13.30 1.49
CA PRO A 40 -6.86 12.84 2.84
C PRO A 40 -8.36 12.54 3.01
N TYR A 41 -8.71 11.38 3.58
CA TYR A 41 -10.11 10.97 3.69
C TYR A 41 -10.97 11.90 4.57
N ASP A 42 -10.37 12.56 5.57
CA ASP A 42 -11.04 13.55 6.39
C ASP A 42 -11.50 14.77 5.57
N MET A 43 -10.71 15.18 4.56
CA MET A 43 -11.08 16.26 3.64
C MET A 43 -12.31 15.90 2.81
N ILE A 44 -12.37 14.66 2.31
CA ILE A 44 -13.55 14.13 1.58
C ILE A 44 -14.79 14.16 2.49
N GLY A 45 -14.64 13.72 3.75
CA GLY A 45 -15.72 13.73 4.72
C GLY A 45 -16.16 15.13 5.17
N ARG A 46 -15.25 16.12 5.17
CA ARG A 46 -15.57 17.53 5.43
C ARG A 46 -16.31 18.16 4.25
N ALA A 47 -15.79 17.98 3.04
CA ALA A 47 -16.37 18.45 1.78
C ALA A 47 -17.83 18.00 1.65
N ARG A 48 -18.09 16.70 1.83
CA ARG A 48 -19.44 16.12 1.74
C ARG A 48 -20.43 16.67 2.78
N ARG A 49 -19.95 17.12 3.94
CA ARG A 49 -20.80 17.61 5.04
C ARG A 49 -21.09 19.11 4.95
N HIS A 50 -20.12 19.91 4.53
CA HIS A 50 -20.20 21.37 4.61
C HIS A 50 -20.40 22.02 3.23
N GLY A 51 -20.01 21.34 2.14
CA GLY A 51 -20.08 21.89 0.78
C GLY A 51 -19.25 23.18 0.62
N GLY A 52 -19.57 23.95 -0.42
CA GLY A 52 -18.95 25.24 -0.70
C GLY A 52 -17.43 25.14 -0.89
N GLN A 53 -16.68 26.04 -0.25
CA GLN A 53 -15.22 26.08 -0.39
C GLN A 53 -14.52 24.76 -0.03
N ALA A 54 -15.04 24.01 0.96
CA ALA A 54 -14.45 22.72 1.33
C ALA A 54 -14.61 21.66 0.23
N GLU A 55 -15.67 21.77 -0.58
CA GLU A 55 -15.88 20.92 -1.75
C GLU A 55 -15.00 21.34 -2.92
N ASP A 56 -14.90 22.65 -3.18
CA ASP A 56 -14.04 23.19 -4.23
C ASP A 56 -12.56 22.80 -4.00
N ASP A 57 -12.05 23.01 -2.77
CA ASP A 57 -10.68 22.63 -2.39
C ASP A 57 -10.44 21.12 -2.55
N PHE A 58 -11.44 20.30 -2.21
CA PHE A 58 -11.38 18.85 -2.38
C PHE A 58 -11.31 18.45 -3.85
N VAL A 59 -12.17 19.02 -4.69
CA VAL A 59 -12.23 18.74 -6.13
C VAL A 59 -10.92 19.14 -6.81
N ASP A 60 -10.37 20.30 -6.46
CA ASP A 60 -9.10 20.77 -7.01
C ASP A 60 -7.94 19.85 -6.61
N LEU A 61 -7.85 19.47 -5.34
CA LEU A 61 -6.80 18.58 -4.85
C LEU A 61 -6.92 17.17 -5.48
N LEU A 62 -8.14 16.66 -5.63
CA LEU A 62 -8.40 15.40 -6.34
C LEU A 62 -7.98 15.48 -7.80
N ARG A 63 -8.29 16.58 -8.49
CA ARG A 63 -7.94 16.81 -9.89
C ARG A 63 -6.43 16.89 -10.08
N ILE A 64 -5.71 17.63 -9.24
CA ILE A 64 -4.25 17.76 -9.29
C ILE A 64 -3.59 16.39 -9.08
N ASN A 65 -3.96 15.67 -8.01
CA ASN A 65 -3.36 14.37 -7.71
C ASN A 65 -3.66 13.34 -8.80
N SER A 66 -4.89 13.30 -9.31
CA SER A 66 -5.27 12.37 -10.36
C SER A 66 -4.56 12.67 -11.68
N ARG A 67 -4.41 13.95 -12.07
CA ARG A 67 -3.62 14.32 -13.26
C ARG A 67 -2.16 13.89 -13.12
N ARG A 68 -1.55 14.13 -11.96
CA ARG A 68 -0.16 13.71 -11.69
C ARG A 68 -0.02 12.19 -11.76
N LEU A 69 -0.98 11.44 -11.19
CA LEU A 69 -0.97 9.98 -11.23
C LEU A 69 -1.07 9.46 -12.66
N LEU A 70 -1.98 10.02 -13.47
CA LEU A 70 -2.14 9.65 -14.87
C LEU A 70 -0.92 10.01 -15.71
N TYR A 71 -0.33 11.19 -15.50
CA TYR A 71 0.91 11.61 -16.15
C TYR A 71 2.04 10.60 -15.92
N ILE A 72 2.27 10.17 -14.67
CA ILE A 72 3.26 9.15 -14.34
C ILE A 72 2.92 7.82 -15.01
N ALA A 73 1.64 7.44 -15.01
CA ALA A 73 1.19 6.19 -15.63
C ALA A 73 1.35 6.19 -17.15
N ASP A 74 1.15 7.33 -17.81
CA ASP A 74 1.26 7.47 -19.26
C ASP A 74 2.73 7.60 -19.72
N GLU A 75 3.57 8.37 -19.02
CA GLU A 75 4.97 8.56 -19.42
C GLU A 75 5.91 7.46 -18.91
N ALA A 76 5.73 7.02 -17.67
CA ALA A 76 6.65 6.09 -17.00
C ALA A 76 6.02 4.72 -16.71
N GLY A 77 4.77 4.47 -17.12
CA GLY A 77 4.03 3.25 -16.78
C GLY A 77 4.75 1.96 -17.14
N LEU A 78 5.37 1.90 -18.32
CA LEU A 78 6.12 0.72 -18.76
C LEU A 78 7.32 0.43 -17.84
N TRP A 79 8.09 1.47 -17.50
CA TRP A 79 9.23 1.36 -16.57
C TRP A 79 8.79 0.98 -15.17
N VAL A 80 7.72 1.61 -14.66
CA VAL A 80 7.17 1.32 -13.34
C VAL A 80 6.70 -0.13 -13.25
N ILE A 81 5.99 -0.63 -14.26
CA ILE A 81 5.53 -2.03 -14.30
C ILE A 81 6.72 -2.97 -14.44
N GLY A 82 7.65 -2.70 -15.34
CA GLY A 82 8.82 -3.55 -15.58
C GLY A 82 9.70 -3.69 -14.34
N VAL A 83 10.08 -2.57 -13.73
CA VAL A 83 10.87 -2.56 -12.48
C VAL A 83 10.08 -3.14 -11.33
N GLY A 84 8.80 -2.79 -11.19
CA GLY A 84 7.93 -3.32 -10.13
C GLY A 84 7.79 -4.83 -10.18
N MET A 85 7.53 -5.40 -11.37
CA MET A 85 7.44 -6.85 -11.56
C MET A 85 8.79 -7.52 -11.35
N PHE A 86 9.89 -6.95 -11.85
CA PHE A 86 11.23 -7.47 -11.61
C PHE A 86 11.56 -7.55 -10.11
N LEU A 87 11.27 -6.49 -9.35
CA LEU A 87 11.51 -6.48 -7.90
C LEU A 87 10.61 -7.47 -7.16
N LEU A 88 9.32 -7.56 -7.52
CA LEU A 88 8.41 -8.54 -6.93
C LEU A 88 8.85 -9.98 -7.23
N THR A 89 9.23 -10.28 -8.48
CA THR A 89 9.77 -11.60 -8.85
C THR A 89 11.06 -11.90 -8.10
N THR A 90 11.97 -10.93 -7.97
CA THR A 90 13.20 -11.09 -7.19
C THR A 90 12.88 -11.41 -5.73
N CYS A 91 11.93 -10.70 -5.12
CA CYS A 91 11.47 -10.98 -3.76
C CYS A 91 10.84 -12.37 -3.63
N VAL A 92 10.07 -12.81 -4.64
CA VAL A 92 9.50 -14.17 -4.66
C VAL A 92 10.60 -15.22 -4.74
N THR A 93 11.55 -15.04 -5.67
CA THR A 93 12.66 -15.97 -5.86
C THR A 93 13.51 -16.06 -4.61
N LEU A 94 14.01 -14.94 -4.09
CA LEU A 94 14.84 -14.92 -2.88
C LEU A 94 14.06 -15.38 -1.65
N GLY A 95 12.81 -14.94 -1.51
CA GLY A 95 11.99 -15.22 -0.34
C GLY A 95 11.56 -16.68 -0.23
N PHE A 96 10.95 -17.23 -1.28
CA PHE A 96 10.30 -18.54 -1.20
C PHE A 96 11.16 -19.69 -1.71
N PHE A 97 12.12 -19.44 -2.63
CA PHE A 97 13.02 -20.49 -3.12
C PHE A 97 14.34 -20.54 -2.34
N TYR A 98 14.91 -19.39 -1.99
CA TYR A 98 16.16 -19.31 -1.22
C TYR A 98 15.96 -19.11 0.28
N GLY A 99 14.71 -18.96 0.75
CA GLY A 99 14.40 -18.85 2.19
C GLY A 99 14.79 -17.52 2.83
N VAL A 100 14.99 -16.46 2.05
CA VAL A 100 15.39 -15.15 2.57
C VAL A 100 14.18 -14.43 3.19
N GLU A 101 14.10 -14.40 4.52
CA GLU A 101 12.93 -13.90 5.25
C GLU A 101 12.58 -12.43 4.95
N ILE A 102 13.58 -11.55 4.88
CA ILE A 102 13.37 -10.14 4.53
C ILE A 102 12.76 -9.97 3.13
N ALA A 103 13.09 -10.84 2.18
CA ALA A 103 12.51 -10.80 0.84
C ALA A 103 11.03 -11.23 0.85
N GLN A 104 10.65 -12.20 1.70
CA GLN A 104 9.25 -12.56 1.92
C GLN A 104 8.47 -11.37 2.51
N ALA A 105 9.02 -10.71 3.53
CA ALA A 105 8.43 -9.54 4.17
C ALA A 105 8.23 -8.38 3.18
N LEU A 106 9.24 -8.08 2.36
CA LEU A 106 9.14 -7.08 1.30
C LEU A 106 8.11 -7.46 0.24
N PHE A 107 7.97 -8.74 -0.11
CA PHE A 107 6.92 -9.20 -1.02
C PHE A 107 5.52 -8.97 -0.45
N PHE A 108 5.28 -9.35 0.82
CA PHE A 108 3.99 -9.14 1.48
C PHE A 108 3.60 -7.66 1.62
N LEU A 109 4.59 -6.76 1.72
CA LEU A 109 4.35 -5.32 1.66
C LEU A 109 4.13 -4.83 0.23
N GLY A 110 5.02 -5.19 -0.70
CA GLY A 110 5.06 -4.63 -2.05
C GLY A 110 3.93 -5.12 -2.96
N PHE A 111 3.58 -6.40 -2.88
CA PHE A 111 2.57 -7.01 -3.75
C PHE A 111 1.19 -6.34 -3.63
N PRO A 112 0.59 -6.19 -2.43
CA PRO A 112 -0.69 -5.50 -2.32
C PRO A 112 -0.61 -4.01 -2.68
N MET A 113 0.53 -3.36 -2.43
CA MET A 113 0.74 -1.97 -2.83
C MET A 113 0.75 -1.82 -4.36
N ALA A 114 1.28 -2.80 -5.10
CA ALA A 114 1.19 -2.84 -6.57
C ALA A 114 -0.26 -3.01 -7.07
N ILE A 115 -1.09 -3.78 -6.36
CA ILE A 115 -2.52 -3.89 -6.68
C ILE A 115 -3.24 -2.56 -6.42
N ILE A 116 -2.95 -1.92 -5.29
CA ILE A 116 -3.54 -0.62 -4.94
C ILE A 116 -3.13 0.45 -5.95
N SER A 117 -1.86 0.51 -6.37
CA SER A 117 -1.40 1.49 -7.36
C SER A 117 -2.13 1.33 -8.70
N LEU A 118 -2.33 0.08 -9.16
CA LEU A 118 -3.12 -0.21 -10.36
C LEU A 118 -4.59 0.22 -10.21
N LEU A 119 -5.20 -0.07 -9.04
CA LEU A 119 -6.56 0.36 -8.74
C LEU A 119 -6.68 1.88 -8.72
N SER A 120 -5.69 2.59 -8.18
CA SER A 120 -5.65 4.05 -8.15
C SER A 120 -5.58 4.63 -9.56
N VAL A 121 -4.72 4.11 -10.43
CA VAL A 121 -4.63 4.55 -11.84
C VAL A 121 -5.96 4.29 -12.57
N ARG A 122 -6.55 3.09 -12.40
CA ARG A 122 -7.85 2.76 -13.00
C ARG A 122 -8.96 3.69 -12.53
N THR A 123 -9.00 3.99 -11.23
CA THR A 123 -10.01 4.87 -10.65
C THR A 123 -9.82 6.31 -11.13
N ALA A 124 -8.58 6.78 -11.24
CA ALA A 124 -8.26 8.08 -11.80
C ALA A 124 -8.66 8.18 -13.27
N ARG A 125 -8.30 7.21 -14.14
CA ARG A 125 -8.73 7.23 -15.56
C ARG A 125 -10.24 7.31 -15.68
N ALA A 126 -10.95 6.46 -14.94
CA ALA A 126 -12.40 6.43 -14.98
C ALA A 126 -13.08 7.73 -14.47
N LEU A 127 -12.37 8.55 -13.68
CA LEU A 127 -12.83 9.87 -13.25
C LEU A 127 -12.66 10.94 -14.35
N PHE A 128 -11.71 10.76 -15.27
CA PHE A 128 -11.45 11.68 -16.39
C PHE A 128 -12.18 11.32 -17.69
N GLU A 129 -12.53 10.04 -17.88
CA GLU A 129 -13.18 9.55 -19.11
C GLU A 129 -14.69 9.86 -19.19
N THR A 130 -15.32 10.28 -18.10
CA THR A 130 -16.77 10.55 -18.05
C THR A 130 -17.02 11.77 -17.19
N GLU A 131 -17.99 12.59 -17.56
CA GLU A 131 -18.47 13.65 -16.66
C GLU A 131 -19.16 12.99 -15.45
N HIS A 132 -18.68 13.33 -14.25
CA HIS A 132 -19.25 12.84 -13.00
C HIS A 132 -19.88 13.99 -12.23
N THR A 133 -21.08 13.75 -11.70
CA THR A 133 -21.63 14.61 -10.65
C THR A 133 -20.83 14.41 -9.37
N ILE A 134 -20.81 15.43 -8.49
CA ILE A 134 -20.04 15.35 -7.25
C ILE A 134 -20.43 14.14 -6.38
N ASP A 135 -21.72 13.78 -6.35
CA ASP A 135 -22.22 12.59 -5.65
C ASP A 135 -21.65 11.27 -6.21
N GLN A 136 -21.48 11.19 -7.53
CA GLN A 136 -20.84 10.04 -8.17
C GLN A 136 -19.35 9.96 -7.80
N ILE A 137 -18.67 11.10 -7.72
CA ILE A 137 -17.28 11.18 -7.26
C ILE A 137 -17.17 10.66 -5.82
N TYR A 138 -17.99 11.16 -4.89
CA TYR A 138 -17.99 10.69 -3.49
C TYR A 138 -18.25 9.17 -3.39
N LYS A 139 -19.23 8.64 -4.13
CA LYS A 139 -19.52 7.20 -4.16
C LYS A 139 -18.35 6.38 -4.68
N ARG A 140 -17.68 6.86 -5.74
CA ARG A 140 -16.54 6.17 -6.35
C ARG A 140 -15.33 6.16 -5.41
N LEU A 141 -15.02 7.28 -4.76
CA LEU A 141 -13.92 7.35 -3.78
C LEU A 141 -14.21 6.50 -2.53
N ALA A 142 -15.46 6.48 -2.05
CA ALA A 142 -15.86 5.60 -0.95
C ALA A 142 -15.66 4.12 -1.30
N ARG A 143 -16.05 3.71 -2.53
CA ARG A 143 -15.82 2.34 -3.02
C ARG A 143 -14.34 2.02 -3.16
N HIS A 144 -13.55 2.94 -3.72
CA HIS A 144 -12.10 2.79 -3.84
C HIS A 144 -11.47 2.53 -2.47
N ARG A 145 -11.79 3.35 -1.46
CA ARG A 145 -11.30 3.18 -0.10
C ARG A 145 -11.71 1.85 0.52
N LEU A 146 -12.97 1.44 0.36
CA LEU A 146 -13.44 0.15 0.86
C LEU A 146 -12.62 -1.01 0.27
N VAL A 147 -12.36 -0.97 -1.04
CA VAL A 147 -11.52 -1.99 -1.71
C VAL A 147 -10.09 -1.96 -1.17
N VAL A 148 -9.48 -0.78 -1.00
CA VAL A 148 -8.13 -0.65 -0.40
C VAL A 148 -8.08 -1.25 1.01
N GLN A 149 -9.08 -0.96 1.84
CA GLN A 149 -9.18 -1.52 3.19
C GLN A 149 -9.36 -3.03 3.19
N ALA A 150 -10.18 -3.57 2.28
CA ALA A 150 -10.37 -5.00 2.14
C ALA A 150 -9.08 -5.71 1.71
N ILE A 151 -8.35 -5.14 0.74
CA ILE A 151 -7.02 -5.64 0.34
C ILE A 151 -6.09 -5.63 1.56
N GLY A 152 -6.07 -4.54 2.33
CA GLY A 152 -5.24 -4.43 3.53
C GLY A 152 -5.55 -5.44 4.61
N MET A 153 -6.83 -5.63 4.93
CA MET A 153 -7.25 -6.63 5.90
C MET A 153 -6.82 -8.03 5.47
N VAL A 154 -7.03 -8.38 4.20
CA VAL A 154 -6.63 -9.68 3.65
C VAL A 154 -5.10 -9.82 3.65
N SER A 155 -4.36 -8.80 3.24
CA SER A 155 -2.89 -8.82 3.21
C SER A 155 -2.28 -8.95 4.60
N ILE A 156 -2.75 -8.18 5.58
CA ILE A 156 -2.28 -8.27 6.98
C ILE A 156 -2.56 -9.66 7.53
N PHE A 157 -3.75 -10.21 7.29
CA PHE A 157 -4.11 -11.55 7.74
C PHE A 157 -3.19 -12.62 7.14
N ILE A 158 -2.99 -12.62 5.82
CA ILE A 158 -2.08 -13.57 5.14
C ILE A 158 -0.65 -13.41 5.65
N THR A 159 -0.18 -12.17 5.80
CA THR A 159 1.17 -11.86 6.32
C THR A 159 1.37 -12.39 7.73
N ALA A 160 0.36 -12.24 8.61
CA ALA A 160 0.40 -12.77 9.97
C ALA A 160 0.40 -14.29 10.01
N MET A 161 -0.45 -14.92 9.20
CA MET A 161 -0.49 -16.38 9.10
C MET A 161 0.85 -16.94 8.61
N TRP A 162 1.43 -16.32 7.58
CA TRP A 162 2.75 -16.70 7.07
C TRP A 162 3.86 -16.47 8.09
N GLY A 163 3.89 -15.29 8.73
CA GLY A 163 4.90 -14.97 9.74
C GLY A 163 4.87 -15.93 10.93
N MET A 164 3.67 -16.31 11.40
CA MET A 164 3.54 -17.35 12.42
C MET A 164 4.06 -18.71 11.96
N TYR A 165 3.77 -19.11 10.71
CA TYR A 165 4.27 -20.35 10.14
C TYR A 165 5.80 -20.38 10.08
N VAL A 166 6.43 -19.30 9.59
CA VAL A 166 7.90 -19.17 9.54
C VAL A 166 8.48 -19.23 10.95
N ASN A 167 7.95 -18.45 11.90
CA ASN A 167 8.41 -18.43 13.28
C ASN A 167 8.33 -19.81 13.96
N LEU A 168 7.23 -20.55 13.74
CA LEU A 168 7.05 -21.91 14.29
C LEU A 168 7.99 -22.93 13.63
N SER A 169 8.19 -22.87 12.32
CA SER A 169 9.07 -23.81 11.61
C SER A 169 10.53 -23.68 12.04
N ILE A 170 10.99 -22.45 12.28
CA ILE A 170 12.34 -22.17 12.81
C ILE A 170 12.44 -22.61 14.28
N GLY A 171 11.38 -22.40 15.07
CA GLY A 171 11.34 -22.78 16.49
C GLY A 171 11.27 -24.29 16.76
N VAL A 172 10.70 -25.08 15.84
CA VAL A 172 10.56 -26.54 15.97
C VAL A 172 11.79 -27.30 15.47
N LEU A 173 12.59 -26.72 14.57
CA LEU A 173 13.80 -27.34 14.01
C LEU A 173 15.12 -26.80 14.59
N GLY A 174 15.05 -25.86 15.54
CA GLY A 174 16.20 -25.15 16.13
C GLY A 174 16.42 -25.41 17.62
N GLY A 175 16.25 -26.67 18.06
CA GLY A 175 16.71 -27.17 19.36
C GLY A 175 17.98 -28.01 19.22
#